data_AF-A0A3D5ZE75-F1
#
_entry.id   AF-A0A3D5ZE75-F1
#
_cell.length_a   1.000
_cell.length_b   1.000
_cell.length_c   1.000
_cell.angle_alpha   90.00
_cell.angle_beta   90.00
_cell.angle_gamma   90.00
#
_symmetry.space_group_name_H-M   'P 1'
#
loop_
_entity.id
_entity.type
_entity.pdbx_description
1 polymer ?
#
loop_
_entity_poly.entity_id
_entity_poly.type
_entity_poly.pdbx_seq_one_letter_code
_entity_poly.pdbx_strand_id
1 'polypeptide(L)'
;MLVWFSLYELVLRPSVIYDAWVIEGIAHQAGLLLELFNYDVLVDDRLYTGYLNYVSLIGSQGVVIGPGCDGLVVMALFSFFILCMPGSGKHKVWFIPLGIVSLHLLNVIRASVLTVIMAKNPGWLAFNHDYTFTALIYGFVFFLWVSWTKRVANSFSANEK
;
A
#
# COMPACT_ATOMS: atom_id res chain seq x y z
N MET A 1 -32.79 -3.53 11.41
CA MET A 1 -31.97 -2.33 11.72
C MET A 1 -30.77 -2.64 12.62
N LEU A 2 -30.93 -3.35 13.74
CA LEU A 2 -29.81 -3.65 14.66
C LEU A 2 -28.64 -4.43 14.00
N VAL A 3 -28.93 -5.44 13.18
CA VAL A 3 -27.90 -6.20 12.44
C VAL A 3 -27.08 -5.30 11.50
N TRP A 4 -27.76 -4.38 10.81
CA TRP A 4 -27.12 -3.40 9.93
C TRP A 4 -26.25 -2.43 10.71
N PHE A 5 -26.73 -1.94 11.85
CA PHE A 5 -25.98 -1.05 12.73
C PHE A 5 -24.72 -1.73 13.29
N SER A 6 -24.83 -2.99 13.73
CA SER A 6 -23.68 -3.75 14.23
C SER A 6 -22.65 -4.06 13.13
N LEU A 7 -23.09 -4.41 11.92
CA LEU A 7 -22.21 -4.61 10.77
C LEU A 7 -21.49 -3.31 10.38
N TYR A 8 -22.22 -2.20 10.39
CA TYR A 8 -21.68 -0.88 10.09
C TYR A 8 -20.60 -0.46 11.10
N GLU A 9 -20.91 -0.54 12.40
CA GLU A 9 -20.00 -0.09 13.46
C GLU A 9 -18.78 -1.00 13.65
N LEU A 10 -18.94 -2.32 13.50
CA LEU A 10 -17.86 -3.27 13.82
C LEU A 10 -16.96 -3.59 12.63
N VAL A 11 -17.47 -3.52 11.40
CA VAL A 11 -16.75 -3.99 10.20
C VAL A 11 -16.45 -2.85 9.25
N LEU A 12 -17.47 -2.06 8.88
CA LEU A 12 -17.33 -1.02 7.85
C LEU A 12 -16.67 0.26 8.38
N ARG A 13 -17.01 0.69 9.60
CA ARG A 13 -16.45 1.93 10.16
C ARG A 13 -14.94 1.85 10.42
N PRO A 14 -14.40 0.76 11.00
CA PRO A 14 -12.97 0.62 11.17
C PRO A 14 -12.22 0.57 9.84
N SER A 15 -12.75 -0.14 8.82
CA SER A 15 -12.10 -0.22 7.51
C SER A 15 -11.95 1.17 6.88
N VAL A 16 -13.00 2.00 6.92
CA VAL A 16 -12.97 3.37 6.39
C VAL A 16 -11.91 4.25 7.08
N ILE A 17 -11.71 4.10 8.40
CA ILE A 17 -10.71 4.88 9.14
C ILE A 17 -9.29 4.44 8.77
N TYR A 18 -9.05 3.13 8.65
CA TYR A 18 -7.74 2.62 8.23
C TYR A 18 -7.42 3.00 6.79
N ASP A 19 -8.39 2.88 5.88
CA ASP A 19 -8.25 3.34 4.50
C ASP A 19 -7.87 4.84 4.49
N ALA A 20 -8.60 5.69 5.23
CA ALA A 20 -8.31 7.12 5.31
C ALA A 20 -6.88 7.42 5.77
N TRP A 21 -6.41 6.75 6.84
CA TRP A 21 -5.05 6.94 7.35
C TRP A 21 -3.97 6.52 6.35
N VAL A 22 -4.18 5.39 5.66
CA VAL A 22 -3.21 4.91 4.67
C VAL A 22 -3.22 5.82 3.44
N ILE A 23 -4.40 6.23 2.97
CA ILE A 23 -4.56 7.15 1.83
C ILE A 23 -3.88 8.48 2.12
N GLU A 24 -4.17 9.09 3.27
CA GLU A 24 -3.56 10.36 3.68
C GLU A 24 -2.04 10.25 3.83
N GLY A 25 -1.56 9.16 4.44
CA GLY A 25 -0.15 8.86 4.54
C GLY A 25 0.53 8.73 3.17
N ILE A 26 -0.09 8.04 2.22
CA ILE A 26 0.42 7.90 0.86
C ILE A 26 0.43 9.25 0.14
N ALA A 27 -0.65 10.03 0.23
CA ALA A 27 -0.76 11.32 -0.44
C ALA A 27 0.35 12.27 0.01
N HIS A 28 0.55 12.38 1.33
CA HIS A 28 1.58 13.23 1.91
C HIS A 28 2.99 12.74 1.56
N GLN A 29 3.28 11.44 1.72
CA GLN A 29 4.61 10.89 1.43
C GLN A 29 4.94 10.91 -0.07
N ALA A 30 3.95 10.74 -0.94
CA ALA A 30 4.13 10.87 -2.38
C ALA A 30 4.43 12.32 -2.77
N GLY A 31 3.76 13.29 -2.13
CA GLY A 31 4.07 14.71 -2.28
C GLY A 31 5.52 15.02 -1.90
N LEU A 32 5.94 14.60 -0.70
CA LEU A 32 7.33 14.77 -0.24
C LEU A 32 8.35 14.10 -1.18
N LEU A 33 8.05 12.90 -1.68
CA LEU A 33 8.94 12.21 -2.60
C LEU A 33 9.09 12.98 -3.91
N LEU A 34 8.00 13.52 -4.45
CA LEU A 34 8.02 14.33 -5.67
C LEU A 34 8.76 15.66 -5.47
N GLU A 35 8.56 16.34 -4.34
CA GLU A 35 9.31 17.54 -3.97
C GLU A 35 10.82 17.26 -3.87
N LEU A 36 11.21 16.10 -3.31
CA LEU A 36 12.61 15.66 -3.28
C LEU A 36 13.22 15.52 -4.69
N PHE A 37 12.40 15.21 -5.70
CA PHE A 37 12.80 15.18 -7.11
C PHE A 37 12.68 16.55 -7.82
N ASN A 38 12.53 17.65 -7.08
CA ASN A 38 12.37 19.03 -7.59
C ASN A 38 11.11 19.25 -8.43
N TYR A 39 10.02 18.57 -8.11
CA TYR A 39 8.70 18.92 -8.64
C TYR A 39 7.97 19.88 -7.73
N ASP A 40 7.25 20.83 -8.31
CA ASP A 40 6.24 21.61 -7.59
C ASP A 40 4.95 20.79 -7.48
N VAL A 41 4.52 20.51 -6.25
CA VAL A 41 3.42 19.58 -5.98
C VAL A 41 2.29 20.26 -5.22
N LEU A 42 1.06 19.87 -5.53
CA LEU A 42 -0.13 20.16 -4.74
C LEU A 42 -0.67 18.85 -4.18
N VAL A 43 -0.82 18.80 -2.85
CA VAL A 43 -1.49 17.73 -2.12
C VAL A 43 -2.74 18.32 -1.46
N ASP A 44 -3.90 17.72 -1.71
CA ASP A 44 -5.18 18.27 -1.26
C ASP A 44 -6.21 17.16 -0.96
N ASP A 45 -7.32 17.55 -0.36
CA ASP A 45 -8.55 16.75 -0.28
C ASP A 45 -9.49 17.15 -1.42
N ARG A 46 -9.45 16.40 -2.52
CA ARG A 46 -10.26 16.69 -3.71
C ARG A 46 -11.65 16.06 -3.67
N LEU A 47 -11.86 15.09 -2.78
CA LEU A 47 -13.14 14.39 -2.62
C LEU A 47 -13.97 14.90 -1.43
N TYR A 48 -13.49 15.91 -0.70
CA TYR A 48 -14.13 16.45 0.51
C TYR A 48 -14.36 15.38 1.58
N THR A 49 -13.40 14.48 1.76
CA THR A 49 -13.48 13.37 2.72
C THR A 49 -12.98 13.71 4.11
N GLY A 50 -12.35 14.89 4.28
CA GLY A 50 -11.72 15.34 5.52
C GLY A 50 -10.30 14.83 5.72
N TYR A 51 -9.66 14.29 4.67
CA TYR A 51 -8.28 13.80 4.67
C TYR A 51 -7.67 13.93 3.28
N LEU A 52 -6.33 14.07 3.21
CA LEU A 52 -5.63 14.24 1.93
C LEU A 52 -5.77 12.99 1.06
N ASN A 53 -6.24 13.16 -0.17
CA ASN A 53 -6.51 12.04 -1.09
C ASN A 53 -6.10 12.36 -2.53
N TYR A 54 -5.47 13.50 -2.78
CA TYR A 54 -5.12 13.95 -4.12
C TYR A 54 -3.68 14.46 -4.17
N VAL A 55 -2.97 14.09 -5.25
CA VAL A 55 -1.60 14.54 -5.52
C VAL A 55 -1.48 14.96 -6.99
N SER A 56 -0.92 16.13 -7.25
CA SER A 56 -0.70 16.65 -8.62
C SER A 56 0.55 17.49 -8.73
N LEU A 57 1.14 17.56 -9.92
CA LEU A 57 2.13 18.59 -10.23
C LEU A 57 1.41 19.92 -10.51
N ILE A 58 1.97 21.03 -10.05
CA ILE A 58 1.34 22.35 -10.27
C ILE A 58 1.19 22.60 -11.78
N GLY A 59 -0.04 22.98 -12.18
CA GLY A 59 -0.37 23.24 -13.58
C GLY A 59 -0.73 22.01 -14.41
N SER A 60 -0.78 20.81 -13.81
CA SER A 60 -1.22 19.59 -14.50
C SER A 60 -2.41 18.91 -13.81
N GLN A 61 -2.94 17.87 -14.46
CA GLN A 61 -3.81 16.92 -13.79
C GLN A 61 -2.98 16.04 -12.83
N GLY A 62 -3.67 15.41 -11.90
CA GLY A 62 -3.07 14.59 -10.86
C GLY A 62 -3.95 13.39 -10.54
N VAL A 63 -3.55 12.63 -9.53
CA VAL A 63 -4.18 11.35 -9.18
C VAL A 63 -4.93 11.47 -7.87
N VAL A 64 -6.12 10.87 -7.83
CA VAL A 64 -6.87 10.67 -6.60
C VAL A 64 -6.54 9.28 -6.08
N ILE A 65 -6.11 9.19 -4.82
CA ILE A 65 -5.81 7.96 -4.12
C ILE A 65 -7.09 7.55 -3.37
N GLY A 66 -7.57 6.33 -3.64
CA GLY A 66 -8.75 5.77 -2.99
C GLY A 66 -8.49 4.38 -2.39
N PRO A 67 -9.49 3.74 -1.75
CA PRO A 67 -9.32 2.46 -1.05
C PRO A 67 -8.85 1.28 -1.93
N GLY A 68 -9.00 1.37 -3.26
CA GLY A 68 -8.44 0.38 -4.19
C GLY A 68 -6.95 0.57 -4.50
N CYS A 69 -6.40 1.73 -4.17
CA CYS A 69 -5.04 2.17 -4.52
C CYS A 69 -4.18 2.47 -3.28
N ASP A 70 -4.66 2.18 -2.08
CA ASP A 70 -3.87 2.33 -0.86
C ASP A 70 -2.99 1.09 -0.55
N GLY A 71 -3.35 -0.05 -1.15
CA GLY A 71 -2.69 -1.33 -0.94
C GLY A 71 -2.93 -1.94 0.45
N LEU A 72 -3.89 -1.42 1.23
CA LEU A 72 -4.19 -1.91 2.58
C LEU A 72 -4.60 -3.38 2.57
N VAL A 73 -5.46 -3.77 1.63
CA VAL A 73 -5.87 -5.18 1.46
C VAL A 73 -4.68 -6.09 1.20
N VAL A 74 -3.73 -5.66 0.37
CA VAL A 74 -2.52 -6.45 0.06
C VAL A 74 -1.62 -6.59 1.28
N MET A 75 -1.43 -5.51 2.05
CA MET A 75 -0.66 -5.53 3.30
C MET A 75 -1.31 -6.46 4.35
N ALA A 76 -2.64 -6.43 4.46
CA ALA A 76 -3.39 -7.30 5.36
C ALA A 76 -3.27 -8.79 4.95
N LEU A 77 -3.46 -9.09 3.66
CA LEU A 77 -3.31 -10.45 3.12
C LEU A 77 -1.89 -10.98 3.32
N PHE A 78 -0.87 -10.18 3.04
CA PHE A 78 0.52 -10.53 3.32
C PHE A 78 0.72 -10.89 4.80
N SER A 79 0.23 -10.04 5.71
CA SER A 79 0.39 -10.23 7.16
C SER A 79 -0.31 -11.50 7.64
N PHE A 80 -1.54 -11.73 7.18
CA PHE A 80 -2.32 -12.92 7.53
C PHE A 80 -1.64 -14.20 7.02
N PHE A 81 -1.11 -14.18 5.81
CA PHE A 81 -0.41 -15.33 5.23
C PHE A 81 0.83 -15.72 6.05
N ILE A 82 1.67 -14.75 6.42
CA ILE A 82 2.84 -14.98 7.28
C ILE A 82 2.43 -15.46 8.67
N LEU A 83 1.32 -14.96 9.22
CA LEU A 83 0.80 -15.39 10.50
C LEU A 83 0.43 -16.89 10.49
N CYS A 84 -0.24 -17.34 9.42
CA CYS A 84 -0.66 -18.73 9.24
C CYS A 84 0.48 -19.69 8.90
N MET A 85 1.57 -19.22 8.28
CA MET A 85 2.71 -20.07 7.92
C MET A 85 3.46 -20.63 9.14
N PRO A 86 4.00 -21.86 9.08
CA PRO A 86 4.83 -22.40 10.17
C PRO A 86 6.10 -21.57 10.34
N GLY A 87 6.60 -21.45 11.57
CA GLY A 87 7.82 -20.71 11.89
C GLY A 87 7.80 -20.12 13.30
N SER A 88 8.98 -19.76 13.81
CA SER A 88 9.14 -19.17 15.14
C SER A 88 8.40 -17.83 15.25
N GLY A 89 7.55 -17.67 16.27
CA GLY A 89 6.78 -16.45 16.51
C GLY A 89 7.65 -15.19 16.62
N LYS A 90 8.86 -15.29 17.17
CA LYS A 90 9.81 -14.17 17.28
C LYS A 90 10.20 -13.60 15.92
N HIS A 91 10.33 -14.46 14.91
CA HIS A 91 10.68 -14.04 13.56
C HIS A 91 9.51 -13.39 12.83
N LYS A 92 8.27 -13.82 13.11
CA LYS A 92 7.06 -13.22 12.55
C LYS A 92 6.87 -11.79 13.02
N VAL A 93 7.16 -11.52 14.30
CA VAL A 93 6.98 -10.19 14.94
C VAL A 93 7.77 -9.09 14.25
N TRP A 94 8.95 -9.37 13.69
CA TRP A 94 9.72 -8.36 12.94
C TRP A 94 9.49 -8.44 11.43
N PHE A 95 9.26 -9.63 10.87
CA PHE A 95 9.07 -9.80 9.44
C PHE A 95 7.75 -9.20 8.93
N ILE A 96 6.68 -9.29 9.73
CA ILE A 96 5.38 -8.72 9.34
C ILE A 96 5.46 -7.18 9.23
N PRO A 97 5.92 -6.42 10.25
CA PRO A 97 6.11 -4.98 10.12
C PRO A 97 7.04 -4.59 8.98
N LEU A 98 8.14 -5.32 8.78
CA LEU A 98 9.06 -5.05 7.67
C LEU A 98 8.35 -5.15 6.31
N GLY A 99 7.55 -6.19 6.11
CA GLY A 99 6.78 -6.36 4.87
C GLY A 99 5.70 -5.30 4.70
N ILE A 100 4.97 -4.95 5.77
CA ILE A 100 3.98 -3.86 5.74
C ILE A 100 4.63 -2.54 5.34
N VAL A 101 5.74 -2.15 5.98
CA VAL A 101 6.48 -0.92 5.67
C VAL A 101 6.98 -0.95 4.22
N SER A 102 7.56 -2.06 3.78
CA SER A 102 8.07 -2.19 2.40
C SER A 102 6.96 -2.07 1.36
N LEU A 103 5.80 -2.69 1.60
CA LEU A 103 4.63 -2.59 0.73
C LEU A 103 4.04 -1.19 0.72
N HIS A 104 3.95 -0.52 1.88
CA HIS A 104 3.52 0.87 1.97
C HIS A 104 4.43 1.79 1.15
N LEU A 105 5.75 1.65 1.27
CA LEU A 105 6.72 2.43 0.49
C LEU A 105 6.57 2.19 -1.02
N LEU A 106 6.30 0.96 -1.46
CA LEU A 106 6.01 0.68 -2.87
C LEU A 106 4.74 1.38 -3.35
N ASN A 107 3.70 1.47 -2.51
CA ASN A 107 2.48 2.22 -2.84
C ASN A 107 2.72 3.73 -2.93
N VAL A 108 3.60 4.29 -2.08
CA VAL A 108 4.04 5.69 -2.16
C VAL A 108 4.78 5.96 -3.46
N ILE A 109 5.73 5.10 -3.83
CA ILE A 109 6.46 5.19 -5.10
C ILE A 109 5.48 5.10 -6.27
N ARG A 110 4.52 4.17 -6.22
CA ARG A 110 3.46 4.06 -7.22
C ARG A 110 2.69 5.36 -7.38
N ALA A 111 2.16 5.92 -6.28
CA ALA A 111 1.37 7.15 -6.33
C ALA A 111 2.19 8.31 -6.91
N SER A 112 3.47 8.41 -6.56
CA SER A 112 4.39 9.43 -7.08
C SER A 112 4.61 9.27 -8.59
N VAL A 113 4.93 8.06 -9.05
CA VAL A 113 5.15 7.78 -10.47
C VAL A 113 3.87 7.97 -11.29
N LEU A 114 2.72 7.52 -10.78
CA LEU A 114 1.43 7.73 -11.45
C LEU A 114 1.06 9.22 -11.53
N THR A 115 1.43 10.02 -10.54
CA THR A 115 1.27 11.49 -10.60
C THR A 115 2.07 12.08 -11.76
N VAL A 116 3.33 11.67 -11.93
CA VAL A 116 4.19 12.13 -13.04
C VAL A 116 3.64 11.64 -14.40
N ILE A 117 3.17 10.40 -14.47
CA ILE A 117 2.53 9.84 -15.68
C ILE A 117 1.26 10.63 -16.00
N MET A 118 0.42 10.93 -15.01
CA MET A 118 -0.78 11.74 -15.20
C MET A 118 -0.44 13.13 -15.73
N ALA A 119 0.63 13.75 -15.24
CA ALA A 119 1.05 15.08 -15.67
C ALA A 119 1.59 15.09 -17.11
N LYS A 120 2.37 14.08 -17.49
CA LYS A 120 3.10 14.07 -18.79
C LYS A 120 2.39 13.29 -19.89
N ASN A 121 1.71 12.19 -19.56
CA ASN A 121 1.10 11.30 -20.54
C ASN A 121 -0.11 10.54 -19.95
N PRO A 122 -1.25 11.22 -19.75
CA PRO A 122 -2.45 10.64 -19.10
C PRO A 122 -2.93 9.33 -19.71
N GLY A 123 -2.74 9.13 -21.02
CA GLY A 123 -3.16 7.92 -21.72
C GLY A 123 -2.49 6.63 -21.23
N TRP A 124 -1.34 6.75 -20.54
CA TRP A 124 -0.62 5.61 -19.95
C TRP A 124 -0.98 5.33 -18.50
N LEU A 125 -1.83 6.15 -17.88
CA LEU A 125 -2.17 6.02 -16.46
C LEU A 125 -2.84 4.67 -16.17
N ALA A 126 -3.91 4.34 -16.90
CA ALA A 126 -4.68 3.12 -16.69
C ALA A 126 -3.81 1.87 -16.87
N PHE A 127 -3.02 1.82 -17.94
CA PHE A 127 -2.13 0.68 -18.18
C PHE A 127 -1.12 0.47 -17.03
N ASN A 128 -0.49 1.55 -16.56
CA ASN A 128 0.49 1.44 -15.50
C ASN A 128 -0.15 1.12 -14.15
N HIS A 129 -1.28 1.73 -13.83
CA HIS A 129 -2.01 1.48 -12.60
C HIS A 129 -2.52 0.03 -12.54
N ASP A 130 -3.16 -0.45 -13.60
CA ASP A 130 -3.88 -1.73 -13.59
C ASP A 130 -2.97 -2.92 -13.85
N TYR A 131 -1.91 -2.77 -14.64
CA TYR A 131 -1.02 -3.87 -15.02
C TYR A 131 0.37 -3.74 -14.41
N THR A 132 1.10 -2.66 -14.70
CA THR A 132 2.50 -2.51 -14.28
C THR A 132 2.64 -2.60 -12.76
N PHE A 133 1.92 -1.76 -12.03
CA PHE A 133 2.03 -1.72 -10.58
C PHE A 133 1.40 -2.93 -9.91
N THR A 134 0.32 -3.48 -10.46
CA THR A 134 -0.27 -4.73 -10.00
C THR A 134 0.75 -5.88 -10.07
N ALA A 135 1.43 -6.02 -11.22
CA ALA A 135 2.47 -7.04 -11.40
C ALA A 135 3.66 -6.82 -10.45
N LEU A 136 4.10 -5.58 -10.26
CA LEU A 136 5.19 -5.23 -9.35
C LEU A 136 4.85 -5.54 -7.89
N ILE A 137 3.68 -5.11 -7.42
CA ILE A 137 3.25 -5.33 -6.03
C ILE A 137 3.09 -6.83 -5.76
N TYR A 138 2.39 -7.57 -6.63
CA TYR A 138 2.20 -9.01 -6.44
C TYR A 138 3.50 -9.80 -6.60
N GLY A 139 4.36 -9.41 -7.53
CA GLY A 139 5.71 -9.97 -7.65
C GLY A 139 6.53 -9.76 -6.38
N PHE A 140 6.43 -8.58 -5.76
CA PHE A 140 7.13 -8.28 -4.52
C PHE A 140 6.55 -9.04 -3.32
N VAL A 141 5.23 -9.17 -3.21
CA VAL A 141 4.58 -10.01 -2.19
C VAL A 141 5.03 -11.47 -2.33
N PHE A 142 5.04 -12.00 -3.55
CA PHE A 142 5.53 -13.34 -3.83
C PHE A 142 7.01 -13.50 -3.43
N PHE A 143 7.85 -12.52 -3.75
CA PHE A 143 9.25 -12.49 -3.31
C PHE A 143 9.39 -12.52 -1.78
N LEU A 144 8.59 -11.75 -1.04
CA LEU A 144 8.59 -11.79 0.42
C LEU A 144 8.16 -13.16 0.95
N TRP A 145 7.14 -13.79 0.36
CA TRP A 145 6.69 -15.13 0.74
C TRP A 145 7.74 -16.21 0.49
N VAL A 146 8.42 -16.16 -0.66
CA VAL A 146 9.54 -17.08 -0.96
C VAL A 146 10.68 -16.87 0.03
N SER A 147 11.01 -15.62 0.34
CA SER A 147 12.06 -15.27 1.30
C SER A 147 11.75 -15.80 2.70
N TRP A 148 10.50 -15.68 3.15
CA TRP A 148 10.04 -16.26 4.41
C TRP A 148 10.12 -17.79 4.41
N THR A 149 9.55 -18.44 3.38
CA THR A 149 9.52 -19.90 3.27
C THR A 149 10.93 -20.50 3.29
N LYS A 150 11.89 -19.89 2.57
CA LYS A 150 13.29 -20.31 2.59
C LYS A 150 13.91 -20.18 3.98
N ARG A 151 13.65 -19.08 4.70
CA ARG A 151 14.14 -18.87 6.07
C ARG A 151 13.60 -19.94 7.02
N VAL A 152 12.31 -20.24 6.91
CA VAL A 152 11.65 -21.27 7.72
C VAL A 152 12.25 -22.64 7.43
N ALA A 153 12.38 -23.03 6.15
CA ALA A 153 12.97 -24.31 5.74
C ALA A 153 14.41 -24.49 6.27
N ASN A 154 15.25 -23.46 6.15
CA ASN A 154 16.62 -23.49 6.68
C ASN A 154 16.65 -23.63 8.21
N SER A 155 15.69 -23.02 8.91
CA SER A 155 15.60 -23.10 10.38
C SER A 155 15.24 -24.51 10.86
N PHE A 156 14.44 -25.26 10.09
CA PHE A 156 14.14 -26.67 10.39
C PHE A 156 15.38 -27.57 10.20
N SER A 157 16.09 -27.44 9.06
CA SER A 157 17.28 -28.25 8.79
C SER A 157 18.43 -28.00 9.79
N ALA A 158 18.54 -26.79 10.34
CA ALA A 158 19.53 -26.47 11.36
C ALA A 158 19.21 -27.08 12.74
N ASN A 159 17.94 -27.44 13.00
CA ASN A 159 17.49 -27.97 14.28
C ASN A 159 17.48 -29.52 14.31
N GLU A 160 17.66 -30.16 13.15
CA GLU A 160 17.84 -31.62 13.02
C GLU A 160 19.31 -32.07 13.10
N LYS A 161 20.26 -31.12 13.13
CA LYS A 161 21.70 -31.35 13.32
C LYS A 161 22.10 -31.09 14.76
#